data_AF-A0A2N0W1W8-F1
#
_entry.id   AF-A0A2N0W1W8-F1
#
_cell.length_a   1.000
_cell.length_b   1.000
_cell.length_c   1.000
_cell.angle_alpha   90.00
_cell.angle_beta   90.00
_cell.angle_gamma   90.00
#
_symmetry.space_group_name_H-M   'P 1'
#
loop_
_entity.id
_entity.type
_entity.pdbx_description
1 polymer ?
#
loop_
_entity_poly.entity_id
_entity_poly.type
_entity_poly.pdbx_seq_one_letter_code
_entity_poly.pdbx_strand_id
1 'polypeptide(L)'
;MTGVTMSEFKYIDVPLNHQQIEVLNTFIGPERSAPNLPSLILEALNTSRSFNDAVADGNAPAPPERDIIETYLIEPGQGRAIPLKKGQILRIEQTEGGQCGDFNVFNLHNRHERLHVGRTRIIHGNSPSTGDILWSNAPWERPLMAVLNHTAKTDTLYAGCSSLLYSLAFDSCNHTNCQEILTEAQREYGLKATDVHDSFNLFMYVDADETGATSIVRNKSRKSDYIEFVALMDVLAVPNVCGDDLGKSSNFWLRPLKALVMAPRSEDTEQAMEINETAYKSVLPPRYEAPEDPIIKDEKYIPSYPHLPIRIENTRVELNSTQREKFEQVRNYSLYGDNEGAAMRDILMSWLSERMDW
;
A
#
# COMPACT_ATOMS: atom_id res chain seq x y z
N MET A 1 -49.34 11.94 31.24
CA MET A 1 -48.79 13.00 30.39
C MET A 1 -47.28 12.85 30.40
N THR A 2 -46.73 12.57 29.21
CA THR A 2 -45.36 12.79 28.74
C THR A 2 -44.22 12.35 29.67
N GLY A 3 -43.87 11.06 29.60
CA GLY A 3 -42.48 10.65 29.80
C GLY A 3 -41.69 11.08 28.57
N VAL A 4 -40.87 12.12 28.71
CA VAL A 4 -39.85 12.46 27.72
C VAL A 4 -38.77 11.39 27.88
N THR A 5 -38.74 10.42 26.97
CA THR A 5 -37.57 9.56 26.80
C THR A 5 -36.42 10.49 26.43
N MET A 6 -35.44 10.64 27.31
CA MET A 6 -34.15 11.22 26.94
C MET A 6 -33.64 10.42 25.75
N SER A 7 -33.51 11.04 24.58
CA SER A 7 -32.83 10.41 23.46
C SER A 7 -31.41 10.13 23.92
N GLU A 8 -31.01 8.86 24.03
CA GLU A 8 -29.63 8.50 24.31
C GLU A 8 -28.78 9.01 23.14
N PHE A 9 -28.19 10.18 23.30
CA PHE A 9 -27.12 10.65 22.44
C PHE A 9 -26.00 9.62 22.49
N LYS A 10 -25.66 9.06 21.33
CA LYS A 10 -24.53 8.14 21.20
C LYS A 10 -23.37 8.89 20.55
N TYR A 11 -22.23 8.84 21.23
CA TYR A 11 -20.99 9.41 20.74
C TYR A 11 -20.26 8.40 19.87
N ILE A 12 -19.64 8.86 18.80
CA ILE A 12 -18.65 8.10 18.03
C ILE A 12 -17.33 8.86 18.15
N ASP A 13 -16.29 8.18 18.63
CA ASP A 13 -14.92 8.69 18.61
C ASP A 13 -14.30 8.31 17.25
N VAL A 14 -14.03 9.32 16.42
CA VAL A 14 -13.52 9.14 15.05
C VAL A 14 -12.00 9.29 15.06
N PRO A 15 -11.23 8.21 14.87
CA PRO A 15 -9.78 8.28 14.84
C PRO A 15 -9.33 8.83 13.48
N LEU A 16 -8.60 9.95 13.52
CA LEU A 16 -7.99 10.62 12.39
C LEU A 16 -6.51 10.81 12.68
N ASN A 17 -5.66 10.69 11.66
CA ASN A 17 -4.27 11.08 11.83
C ASN A 17 -4.09 12.59 11.61
N HIS A 18 -2.98 13.13 12.12
CA HIS A 18 -2.68 14.57 12.02
C HIS A 18 -2.55 15.10 10.59
N GLN A 19 -2.16 14.27 9.61
CA GLN A 19 -2.03 14.65 8.19
C GLN A 19 -3.41 14.71 7.52
N GLN A 20 -4.31 13.75 7.81
CA GLN A 20 -5.72 13.83 7.45
C GLN A 20 -6.38 15.09 8.02
N ILE A 21 -6.11 15.41 9.30
CA ILE A 21 -6.64 16.61 9.96
C ILE A 21 -6.16 17.88 9.26
N GLU A 22 -4.88 17.95 8.86
CA GLU A 22 -4.34 19.09 8.10
C GLU A 22 -5.11 19.33 6.80
N VAL A 23 -5.37 18.27 6.03
CA VAL A 23 -6.17 18.35 4.80
C VAL A 23 -7.62 18.76 5.11
N LEU A 24 -8.27 18.12 6.08
CA LEU A 24 -9.64 18.43 6.49
C LEU A 24 -9.78 19.87 6.99
N ASN A 25 -8.75 20.44 7.60
CA ASN A 25 -8.77 21.82 8.08
C ASN A 25 -8.88 22.85 6.94
N THR A 26 -8.52 22.49 5.70
CA THR A 26 -8.72 23.37 4.53
C THR A 26 -10.20 23.55 4.16
N PHE A 27 -11.06 22.62 4.62
CA PHE A 27 -12.50 22.59 4.39
C PHE A 27 -13.34 23.18 5.54
N ILE A 28 -12.72 23.54 6.67
CA ILE A 28 -13.41 24.13 7.82
C ILE A 28 -13.05 25.61 7.99
N GLY A 29 -14.01 26.41 8.46
CA GLY A 29 -13.79 27.83 8.72
C GLY A 29 -15.07 28.67 8.73
N PRO A 30 -15.01 29.93 9.17
CA PRO A 30 -16.20 30.79 9.31
C PRO A 30 -16.95 31.03 8.01
N GLU A 31 -16.24 30.96 6.87
CA GLU A 31 -16.79 31.15 5.52
C GLU A 31 -16.94 29.82 4.76
N ARG A 32 -16.68 28.69 5.41
CA ARG A 32 -16.81 27.33 4.82
C ARG A 32 -18.13 26.68 5.27
N SER A 33 -18.45 25.53 4.68
CA SER A 33 -19.69 24.79 4.97
C SER A 33 -19.77 24.27 6.42
N ALA A 34 -18.61 24.03 7.06
CA ALA A 34 -18.53 23.56 8.44
C ALA A 34 -17.61 24.45 9.32
N PRO A 35 -18.06 24.84 10.54
CA PRO A 35 -17.28 25.69 11.44
C PRO A 35 -16.18 24.95 12.22
N ASN A 36 -16.23 23.62 12.29
CA ASN A 36 -15.25 22.76 12.97
C ASN A 36 -15.34 21.31 12.45
N LEU A 37 -14.39 20.47 12.87
CA LEU A 37 -14.27 19.08 12.40
C LEU A 37 -15.48 18.19 12.78
N PRO A 38 -16.03 18.20 14.01
CA PRO A 38 -17.28 17.51 14.30
C PRO A 38 -18.44 17.89 13.37
N SER A 39 -18.60 19.19 13.07
CA SER A 39 -19.63 19.65 12.14
C SER A 39 -19.39 19.17 10.71
N LEU A 40 -18.13 19.10 10.26
CA LEU A 40 -17.77 18.56 8.95
C LEU A 40 -18.10 17.06 8.85
N ILE A 41 -17.80 16.29 9.91
CA ILE A 41 -18.15 14.86 9.99
C ILE A 41 -19.66 14.66 9.89
N LEU A 42 -20.44 15.47 10.59
CA LEU A 42 -21.91 15.39 10.52
C LEU A 42 -22.45 15.81 9.15
N GLU A 43 -21.85 16.83 8.50
CA GLU A 43 -22.19 17.20 7.12
C GLU A 43 -21.95 16.04 6.16
N ALA A 44 -20.78 15.40 6.27
CA ALA A 44 -20.41 14.23 5.48
C ALA A 44 -21.41 13.08 5.68
N LEU A 45 -21.74 12.76 6.94
CA LEU A 45 -22.73 11.75 7.28
C LEU A 45 -24.11 12.04 6.70
N ASN A 46 -24.59 13.28 6.84
CA ASN A 46 -25.93 13.67 6.41
C ASN A 46 -26.09 13.60 4.88
N THR A 47 -25.02 13.88 4.14
CA THR A 47 -25.03 13.96 2.67
C THR A 47 -24.46 12.72 1.98
N SER A 48 -23.91 11.76 2.73
CA SER A 48 -23.38 10.51 2.18
C SER A 48 -24.48 9.62 1.63
N ARG A 49 -24.11 8.83 0.63
CA ARG A 49 -24.94 7.76 0.07
C ARG A 49 -24.45 6.43 0.59
N SER A 50 -25.30 5.41 0.58
CA SER A 50 -24.84 4.05 0.85
C SER A 50 -23.98 3.59 -0.31
N PHE A 51 -22.80 3.05 -0.01
CA PHE A 51 -21.93 2.39 -0.98
C PHE A 51 -21.78 0.93 -0.57
N ASN A 52 -21.91 0.02 -1.54
CA ASN A 52 -21.86 -1.41 -1.28
C ASN A 52 -20.59 -2.00 -1.87
N ASP A 53 -19.46 -1.69 -1.24
CA ASP A 53 -18.17 -2.28 -1.59
C ASP A 53 -17.95 -3.52 -0.74
N ALA A 54 -18.42 -4.66 -1.24
CA ALA A 54 -18.21 -5.94 -0.59
C ALA A 54 -16.72 -6.31 -0.63
N VAL A 55 -16.20 -6.71 0.53
CA VAL A 55 -14.91 -7.41 0.62
C VAL A 55 -15.17 -8.90 0.63
N ALA A 56 -14.22 -9.67 0.09
CA ALA A 56 -14.25 -11.11 0.28
C ALA A 56 -14.21 -11.42 1.79
N ASP A 57 -15.05 -12.34 2.27
CA ASP A 57 -15.06 -12.75 3.67
C ASP A 57 -13.93 -13.76 3.96
N GLY A 58 -13.50 -13.87 5.21
CA GLY A 58 -12.56 -14.88 5.71
C GLY A 58 -11.06 -14.57 5.55
N ASN A 59 -10.22 -15.49 6.02
CA ASN A 59 -8.77 -15.39 5.85
C ASN A 59 -8.34 -15.83 4.44
N ALA A 60 -7.16 -15.38 4.03
CA ALA A 60 -6.45 -15.96 2.89
C ALA A 60 -6.30 -17.49 3.01
N PRO A 61 -6.32 -18.24 1.89
CA PRO A 61 -5.88 -19.64 1.89
C PRO A 61 -4.50 -19.75 2.55
N ALA A 62 -4.34 -20.72 3.45
CA ALA A 62 -3.07 -20.90 4.14
C ALA A 62 -1.94 -21.14 3.12
N PRO A 63 -0.84 -20.36 3.18
CA PRO A 63 0.29 -20.60 2.30
C PRO A 63 0.99 -21.90 2.68
N PRO A 64 1.84 -22.44 1.79
CA PRO A 64 2.70 -23.55 2.15
C PRO A 64 3.61 -23.24 3.34
N GLU A 65 3.78 -24.22 4.21
CA GLU A 65 4.69 -24.14 5.35
C GLU A 65 6.14 -24.20 4.88
N ARG A 66 6.96 -23.28 5.39
CA ARG A 66 8.39 -23.15 5.04
C ARG A 66 9.16 -22.71 6.27
N ASP A 67 10.44 -23.04 6.31
CA ASP A 67 11.33 -22.58 7.37
C ASP A 67 11.53 -21.06 7.27
N ILE A 68 11.09 -20.33 8.29
CA ILE A 68 11.27 -18.88 8.40
C ILE A 68 12.71 -18.61 8.81
N ILE A 69 13.39 -17.78 8.03
CA ILE A 69 14.75 -17.31 8.26
C ILE A 69 14.70 -15.99 9.03
N GLU A 70 13.91 -15.03 8.55
CA GLU A 70 13.74 -13.71 9.16
C GLU A 70 12.29 -13.26 9.11
N THR A 71 11.90 -12.41 10.06
CA THR A 71 10.57 -11.78 10.09
C THR A 71 10.70 -10.31 10.44
N TYR A 72 10.00 -9.47 9.68
CA TYR A 72 9.95 -8.03 9.87
C TYR A 72 8.50 -7.57 9.96
N LEU A 73 8.21 -6.69 10.92
CA LEU A 73 7.00 -5.88 10.93
C LEU A 73 7.39 -4.50 10.39
N ILE A 74 6.75 -4.07 9.31
CA ILE A 74 6.95 -2.77 8.69
C ILE A 74 5.79 -1.89 9.13
N GLU A 75 6.07 -0.88 9.95
CA GLU A 75 5.06 0.01 10.52
C GLU A 75 4.61 1.09 9.51
N PRO A 76 3.44 1.71 9.70
CA PRO A 76 3.03 2.91 8.97
C PRO A 76 4.13 3.97 8.86
N GLY A 77 4.35 4.50 7.66
CA GLY A 77 5.39 5.47 7.36
C GLY A 77 6.81 4.91 7.29
N GLN A 78 6.97 3.58 7.26
CA GLN A 78 8.26 2.90 7.17
C GLN A 78 8.34 1.98 5.95
N GLY A 79 9.59 1.72 5.55
CA GLY A 79 9.95 0.69 4.58
C GLY A 79 11.08 -0.16 5.12
N ARG A 80 11.48 -1.21 4.40
CA ARG A 80 12.58 -2.07 4.83
C ARG A 80 13.36 -2.55 3.62
N ALA A 81 14.67 -2.40 3.64
CA ALA A 81 15.53 -3.03 2.65
C ALA A 81 15.97 -4.43 3.14
N ILE A 82 15.60 -5.47 2.38
CA ILE A 82 15.69 -6.87 2.75
C ILE A 82 16.54 -7.61 1.71
N PRO A 83 17.76 -8.06 2.05
CA PRO A 83 18.60 -8.82 1.14
C PRO A 83 18.10 -10.26 1.05
N LEU A 84 17.98 -10.78 -0.18
CA LEU A 84 17.60 -12.15 -0.48
C LEU A 84 18.68 -12.81 -1.32
N LYS A 85 19.02 -14.04 -0.97
CA LYS A 85 19.84 -14.92 -1.80
C LYS A 85 18.99 -15.60 -2.85
N LYS A 86 19.60 -15.91 -4.00
CA LYS A 86 18.95 -16.70 -5.04
C LYS A 86 18.29 -17.95 -4.45
N GLY A 87 17.02 -18.17 -4.79
CA GLY A 87 16.17 -19.26 -4.33
C GLY A 87 15.40 -18.96 -3.04
N GLN A 88 15.78 -17.95 -2.25
CA GLN A 88 15.00 -17.57 -1.07
C GLN A 88 13.65 -16.97 -1.47
N ILE A 89 12.69 -17.11 -0.56
CA ILE A 89 11.32 -16.62 -0.75
C ILE A 89 11.08 -15.43 0.17
N LEU A 90 10.51 -14.37 -0.38
CA LEU A 90 9.97 -13.24 0.36
C LEU A 90 8.45 -13.29 0.32
N ARG A 91 7.81 -13.40 1.50
CA ARG A 91 6.36 -13.21 1.64
C ARG A 91 6.10 -11.84 2.24
N ILE A 92 5.24 -11.05 1.60
CA ILE A 92 4.62 -9.88 2.22
C ILE A 92 3.17 -10.24 2.54
N GLU A 93 2.73 -9.97 3.77
CA GLU A 93 1.38 -10.32 4.25
C GLU A 93 0.69 -9.16 4.97
N GLN A 94 -0.64 -9.10 4.80
CA GLN A 94 -1.54 -8.22 5.52
C GLN A 94 -1.63 -8.61 6.99
N THR A 95 -1.39 -7.67 7.91
CA THR A 95 -1.58 -7.90 9.35
C THR A 95 -3.05 -7.85 9.75
N GLU A 96 -3.80 -6.92 9.15
CA GLU A 96 -5.21 -6.64 9.40
C GLU A 96 -6.05 -6.67 8.12
N GLY A 97 -5.44 -6.41 6.95
CA GLY A 97 -6.12 -6.27 5.66
C GLY A 97 -6.27 -4.80 5.25
N GLY A 98 -6.50 -4.58 3.95
CA GLY A 98 -6.81 -3.26 3.41
C GLY A 98 -5.63 -2.29 3.36
N GLN A 99 -4.37 -2.75 3.40
CA GLN A 99 -3.18 -1.90 3.28
C GLN A 99 -2.50 -2.07 1.92
N CYS A 100 -2.24 -0.97 1.20
CA CYS A 100 -1.37 -1.01 0.03
C CYS A 100 0.11 -1.03 0.44
N GLY A 101 0.97 -1.70 -0.33
CA GLY A 101 2.41 -1.57 -0.20
C GLY A 101 3.04 -1.15 -1.52
N ASP A 102 4.18 -0.48 -1.45
CA ASP A 102 5.01 -0.22 -2.62
C ASP A 102 6.26 -1.10 -2.56
N PHE A 103 6.83 -1.43 -3.73
CA PHE A 103 7.92 -2.40 -3.82
C PHE A 103 8.95 -2.00 -4.87
N ASN A 104 10.21 -1.92 -4.44
CA ASN A 104 11.38 -1.72 -5.29
C ASN A 104 12.31 -2.93 -5.16
N VAL A 105 13.04 -3.28 -6.23
CA VAL A 105 13.98 -4.41 -6.22
C VAL A 105 15.24 -4.03 -6.96
N PHE A 106 16.39 -4.38 -6.39
CA PHE A 106 17.71 -4.17 -6.99
C PHE A 106 18.46 -5.50 -7.06
N ASN A 107 19.36 -5.65 -8.03
CA ASN A 107 20.40 -6.67 -7.97
C ASN A 107 21.41 -6.30 -6.86
N LEU A 108 21.69 -7.24 -5.95
CA LEU A 108 22.66 -7.00 -4.86
C LEU A 108 24.08 -6.74 -5.37
N HIS A 109 24.44 -7.28 -6.52
CA HIS A 109 25.79 -7.17 -7.09
C HIS A 109 25.94 -5.99 -8.06
N ASN A 110 24.84 -5.30 -8.39
CA ASN A 110 24.89 -4.11 -9.23
C ASN A 110 23.69 -3.18 -8.98
N ARG A 111 23.91 -2.06 -8.29
CA ARG A 111 22.85 -1.08 -7.95
C ARG A 111 22.14 -0.49 -9.17
N HIS A 112 22.76 -0.52 -10.34
CA HIS A 112 22.18 0.01 -11.57
C HIS A 112 21.16 -0.93 -12.22
N GLU A 113 21.23 -2.23 -11.89
CA GLU A 113 20.25 -3.23 -12.30
C GLU A 113 19.14 -3.30 -11.26
N ARG A 114 17.95 -2.84 -11.63
CA ARG A 114 16.78 -2.70 -10.76
C ARG A 114 15.50 -3.03 -11.50
N LEU A 115 14.42 -3.24 -10.76
CA LEU A 115 13.11 -3.55 -11.33
C LEU A 115 12.68 -2.48 -12.33
N HIS A 116 12.23 -2.94 -13.50
CA HIS A 116 11.62 -2.11 -14.53
C HIS A 116 10.14 -2.43 -14.63
N VAL A 117 9.33 -1.71 -13.85
CA VAL A 117 7.87 -1.90 -13.79
C VAL A 117 7.22 -1.83 -15.17
N GLY A 118 7.62 -0.90 -16.04
CA GLY A 118 7.09 -0.84 -17.40
C GLY A 118 7.36 -2.07 -18.28
N ARG A 119 8.50 -2.76 -18.06
CA ARG A 119 8.85 -4.00 -18.78
C ARG A 119 8.07 -5.17 -18.21
N THR A 120 7.94 -5.24 -16.90
CA THR A 120 7.03 -6.19 -16.25
C THR A 120 5.61 -6.02 -16.76
N ARG A 121 5.11 -4.79 -16.83
CA ARG A 121 3.75 -4.45 -17.29
C ARG A 121 3.49 -4.84 -18.74
N ILE A 122 4.44 -4.60 -19.66
CA ILE A 122 4.20 -4.93 -21.08
C ILE A 122 4.20 -6.44 -21.34
N ILE A 123 4.90 -7.22 -20.52
CA ILE A 123 4.98 -8.68 -20.66
C ILE A 123 3.83 -9.38 -19.92
N HIS A 124 3.50 -8.92 -18.71
CA HIS A 124 2.59 -9.60 -17.78
C HIS A 124 1.25 -8.87 -17.56
N GLY A 125 1.08 -7.70 -18.18
CA GLY A 125 -0.10 -6.85 -17.98
C GLY A 125 -0.04 -6.01 -16.70
N ASN A 126 -1.15 -5.34 -16.39
CA ASN A 126 -1.19 -4.34 -15.30
C ASN A 126 -1.18 -4.94 -13.90
N SER A 127 -1.60 -6.20 -13.72
CA SER A 127 -1.67 -6.89 -12.42
C SER A 127 -0.92 -8.23 -12.48
N PRO A 128 0.43 -8.21 -12.44
CA PRO A 128 1.23 -9.44 -12.44
C PRO A 128 0.84 -10.42 -11.32
N SER A 129 0.79 -11.69 -11.66
CA SER A 129 0.19 -12.78 -10.90
C SER A 129 1.17 -13.95 -10.75
N THR A 130 0.75 -15.03 -10.08
CA THR A 130 1.53 -16.25 -9.91
C THR A 130 2.11 -16.75 -11.24
N GLY A 131 3.43 -16.93 -11.29
CA GLY A 131 4.18 -17.31 -12.50
C GLY A 131 4.82 -16.12 -13.24
N ASP A 132 4.39 -14.89 -12.97
CA ASP A 132 4.92 -13.70 -13.64
C ASP A 132 6.25 -13.23 -13.05
N ILE A 133 7.03 -12.56 -13.90
CA ILE A 133 8.42 -12.20 -13.61
C ILE A 133 8.56 -10.70 -13.39
N LEU A 134 9.35 -10.34 -12.40
CA LEU A 134 9.82 -8.98 -12.15
C LEU A 134 11.12 -8.78 -12.94
N TRP A 135 11.04 -8.05 -14.06
CA TRP A 135 12.14 -7.85 -15.01
C TRP A 135 13.04 -6.69 -14.61
N SER A 136 14.35 -6.83 -14.78
CA SER A 136 15.28 -5.71 -14.63
C SER A 136 15.25 -4.73 -15.81
N ASN A 137 15.77 -3.53 -15.60
CA ASN A 137 15.91 -2.49 -16.61
C ASN A 137 16.96 -2.82 -17.68
N ALA A 138 16.86 -2.12 -18.81
CA ALA A 138 17.92 -2.11 -19.81
C ALA A 138 19.23 -1.54 -19.22
N PRO A 139 20.40 -2.06 -19.60
CA PRO A 139 20.61 -3.07 -20.65
C PRO A 139 20.48 -4.54 -20.20
N TRP A 140 20.23 -4.82 -18.91
CA TRP A 140 20.25 -6.19 -18.40
C TRP A 140 19.01 -7.00 -18.77
N GLU A 141 17.82 -6.40 -18.70
CA GLU A 141 16.54 -6.99 -19.12
C GLU A 141 16.37 -8.48 -18.77
N ARG A 142 16.67 -8.86 -17.53
CA ARG A 142 16.62 -10.27 -17.07
C ARG A 142 15.77 -10.43 -15.81
N PRO A 143 15.33 -11.66 -15.47
CA PRO A 143 14.51 -11.91 -14.30
C PRO A 143 15.24 -11.58 -12.97
N LEU A 144 14.67 -10.71 -12.13
CA LEU A 144 15.16 -10.46 -10.77
C LEU A 144 14.49 -11.41 -9.77
N MET A 145 13.16 -11.44 -9.82
CA MET A 145 12.28 -12.24 -8.97
C MET A 145 11.10 -12.75 -9.79
N ALA A 146 10.37 -13.73 -9.27
CA ALA A 146 9.08 -14.15 -9.83
C ALA A 146 8.02 -14.24 -8.73
N VAL A 147 6.78 -13.96 -9.06
CA VAL A 147 5.63 -14.17 -8.17
C VAL A 147 5.40 -15.67 -8.06
N LEU A 148 5.65 -16.23 -6.87
CA LEU A 148 5.51 -17.65 -6.61
C LEU A 148 4.06 -18.02 -6.30
N ASN A 149 3.39 -17.18 -5.50
CA ASN A 149 1.99 -17.33 -5.15
C ASN A 149 1.42 -15.99 -4.66
N HIS A 150 0.11 -15.76 -4.80
CA HIS A 150 -0.57 -14.59 -4.22
C HIS A 150 -2.04 -14.88 -3.94
N THR A 151 -2.61 -14.15 -2.99
CA THR A 151 -4.06 -14.23 -2.67
C THR A 151 -4.78 -12.89 -2.82
N ALA A 152 -4.05 -11.83 -3.20
CA ALA A 152 -4.54 -10.47 -3.40
C ALA A 152 -3.91 -9.80 -4.61
N LYS A 153 -4.52 -8.70 -5.08
CA LYS A 153 -4.13 -8.05 -6.34
C LYS A 153 -2.79 -7.32 -6.24
N THR A 154 -2.23 -7.07 -7.42
CA THR A 154 -1.05 -6.24 -7.64
C THR A 154 -1.39 -5.20 -8.68
N ASP A 155 -0.60 -4.13 -8.72
CA ASP A 155 -0.69 -3.14 -9.79
C ASP A 155 0.71 -2.71 -10.25
N THR A 156 0.81 -2.42 -11.53
CA THR A 156 1.99 -1.84 -12.18
C THR A 156 1.63 -0.62 -13.03
N LEU A 157 0.36 -0.20 -13.04
CA LEU A 157 -0.11 0.93 -13.85
C LEU A 157 0.13 2.27 -13.16
N TYR A 158 -0.19 2.38 -11.88
CA TYR A 158 -0.04 3.62 -11.12
C TYR A 158 1.39 3.79 -10.61
N ALA A 159 1.89 5.02 -10.67
CA ALA A 159 3.13 5.38 -10.01
C ALA A 159 2.94 5.40 -8.48
N GLY A 160 4.00 5.14 -7.72
CA GLY A 160 4.01 5.27 -6.28
C GLY A 160 3.71 6.71 -5.84
N CYS A 161 3.09 6.88 -4.67
CA CYS A 161 2.76 8.22 -4.19
C CYS A 161 4.01 9.04 -3.84
N SER A 162 3.92 10.36 -4.02
CA SER A 162 5.01 11.31 -3.82
C SER A 162 4.47 12.66 -3.35
N SER A 163 5.33 13.53 -2.84
CA SER A 163 4.96 14.89 -2.42
C SER A 163 4.32 15.71 -3.57
N LEU A 164 4.67 15.41 -4.84
CA LEU A 164 3.99 16.01 -6.01
C LEU A 164 2.51 15.62 -6.08
N LEU A 165 2.20 14.33 -5.90
CA LEU A 165 0.82 13.85 -5.94
C LEU A 165 -0.01 14.54 -4.85
N TYR A 166 0.51 14.60 -3.63
CA TYR A 166 -0.22 15.21 -2.52
C TYR A 166 -0.34 16.73 -2.67
N SER A 167 0.66 17.40 -3.23
CA SER A 167 0.59 18.83 -3.55
C SER A 167 -0.48 19.11 -4.61
N LEU A 168 -0.52 18.32 -5.68
CA LEU A 168 -1.50 18.53 -6.77
C LEU A 168 -2.92 18.18 -6.35
N ALA A 169 -3.10 17.06 -5.64
CA ALA A 169 -4.42 16.56 -5.30
C ALA A 169 -4.98 17.22 -4.03
N PHE A 170 -4.16 17.47 -3.01
CA PHE A 170 -4.61 17.85 -1.66
C PHE A 170 -4.02 19.17 -1.14
N ASP A 171 -3.27 19.92 -1.96
CA ASP A 171 -2.52 21.11 -1.53
C ASP A 171 -1.64 20.85 -0.29
N SER A 172 -1.14 19.62 -0.16
CA SER A 172 -0.33 19.18 0.97
C SER A 172 1.04 18.67 0.50
N CYS A 173 2.08 19.44 0.80
CA CYS A 173 3.46 19.06 0.48
C CYS A 173 4.14 18.25 1.61
N ASN A 174 3.49 18.11 2.76
CA ASN A 174 4.05 17.51 3.97
C ASN A 174 3.24 16.27 4.39
N HIS A 175 3.07 15.33 3.45
CA HIS A 175 2.32 14.11 3.65
C HIS A 175 3.21 12.88 3.49
N THR A 176 3.03 11.90 4.37
CA THR A 176 3.69 10.59 4.27
C THR A 176 3.47 10.00 2.89
N ASN A 177 4.55 9.62 2.20
CA ASN A 177 4.48 9.12 0.83
C ASN A 177 5.54 8.05 0.53
N CYS A 178 5.26 7.16 -0.43
CA CYS A 178 6.10 6.01 -0.75
C CYS A 178 7.48 6.42 -1.26
N GLN A 179 7.56 7.49 -2.07
CA GLN A 179 8.83 7.95 -2.63
C GLN A 179 9.85 8.29 -1.52
N GLU A 180 9.44 9.02 -0.49
CA GLU A 180 10.30 9.40 0.62
C GLU A 180 10.60 8.22 1.54
N ILE A 181 9.62 7.35 1.77
CA ILE A 181 9.81 6.14 2.57
C ILE A 181 10.81 5.18 1.91
N LEU A 182 10.68 4.93 0.61
CA LEU A 182 11.60 4.09 -0.16
C LEU A 182 12.99 4.70 -0.20
N THR A 183 13.08 6.03 -0.40
CA THR A 183 14.35 6.76 -0.33
C THR A 183 15.06 6.49 0.98
N GLU A 184 14.35 6.60 2.11
CA GLU A 184 14.97 6.41 3.41
C GLU A 184 15.30 4.93 3.72
N ALA A 185 14.41 4.01 3.33
CA ALA A 185 14.59 2.58 3.57
C ALA A 185 15.82 2.01 2.84
N GLN A 186 16.13 2.49 1.64
CA GLN A 186 17.24 1.97 0.84
C GLN A 186 18.61 2.58 1.19
N ARG A 187 18.66 3.68 1.94
CA ARG A 187 19.91 4.38 2.30
C ARG A 187 20.82 3.58 3.21
N GLU A 188 20.27 2.65 4.00
CA GLU A 188 21.04 1.66 4.77
C GLU A 188 22.00 0.85 3.87
N TYR A 189 21.70 0.77 2.57
CA TYR A 189 22.46 0.03 1.57
C TYR A 189 23.25 0.95 0.62
N GLY A 190 23.47 2.20 1.01
CA GLY A 190 24.23 3.18 0.23
C GLY A 190 23.56 3.64 -1.06
N LEU A 191 22.27 3.33 -1.24
CA LEU A 191 21.44 3.83 -2.34
C LEU A 191 20.99 5.27 -2.06
N LYS A 192 20.81 6.05 -3.12
CA LYS A 192 20.44 7.46 -3.10
C LYS A 192 18.96 7.65 -3.43
N ALA A 193 18.40 8.82 -3.16
CA ALA A 193 17.03 9.15 -3.56
C ALA A 193 16.77 8.96 -5.07
N THR A 194 17.79 9.16 -5.91
CA THR A 194 17.72 8.95 -7.38
C THR A 194 17.64 7.48 -7.79
N ASP A 195 17.92 6.55 -6.87
CA ASP A 195 17.90 5.12 -7.15
C ASP A 195 16.48 4.53 -6.96
N VAL A 196 15.57 5.25 -6.30
CA VAL A 196 14.13 4.91 -6.28
C VAL A 196 13.61 4.88 -7.72
N HIS A 197 12.78 3.88 -8.02
CA HIS A 197 12.15 3.68 -9.32
C HIS A 197 10.65 3.45 -9.14
N ASP A 198 9.90 3.44 -10.26
CA ASP A 198 8.47 3.15 -10.25
C ASP A 198 8.17 1.91 -9.39
N SER A 199 7.06 1.98 -8.65
CA SER A 199 6.68 0.94 -7.70
C SER A 199 5.95 -0.21 -8.40
N PHE A 200 6.24 -1.43 -7.95
CA PHE A 200 5.30 -2.54 -8.06
C PHE A 200 4.36 -2.48 -6.85
N ASN A 201 3.09 -2.17 -7.09
CA ASN A 201 2.13 -1.89 -6.04
C ASN A 201 1.55 -3.21 -5.50
N LEU A 202 1.86 -3.52 -4.25
CA LEU A 202 1.37 -4.68 -3.52
C LEU A 202 -0.03 -4.39 -2.98
N PHE A 203 -0.97 -5.32 -3.16
CA PHE A 203 -2.34 -5.23 -2.63
C PHE A 203 -3.17 -4.06 -3.17
N MET A 204 -2.75 -3.38 -4.24
CA MET A 204 -3.51 -2.31 -4.86
C MET A 204 -4.58 -2.88 -5.81
N TYR A 205 -5.80 -2.36 -5.72
CA TYR A 205 -6.92 -2.74 -6.57
C TYR A 205 -7.24 -1.61 -7.54
N VAL A 206 -7.21 -1.93 -8.82
CA VAL A 206 -7.48 -0.99 -9.92
C VAL A 206 -8.58 -1.57 -10.78
N ASP A 207 -9.62 -0.77 -11.04
CA ASP A 207 -10.66 -1.07 -12.01
C ASP A 207 -10.52 -0.15 -13.22
N ALA A 208 -11.07 -0.58 -14.36
CA ALA A 208 -11.18 0.20 -15.58
C ALA A 208 -12.63 0.24 -16.05
N ASP A 209 -13.10 1.40 -16.50
CA ASP A 209 -14.43 1.55 -17.08
C ASP A 209 -14.48 1.16 -18.57
N GLU A 210 -15.65 1.26 -19.18
CA GLU A 210 -15.87 0.92 -20.60
C GLU A 210 -15.06 1.80 -21.58
N THR A 211 -14.59 2.96 -21.14
CA THR A 211 -13.74 3.87 -21.93
C THR A 211 -12.25 3.55 -21.79
N GLY A 212 -11.90 2.69 -20.83
CA GLY A 212 -10.52 2.40 -20.45
C GLY A 212 -9.93 3.38 -19.43
N ALA A 213 -10.74 4.29 -18.88
CA ALA A 213 -10.32 5.12 -17.76
C ALA A 213 -10.15 4.26 -16.52
N THR A 214 -9.02 4.40 -15.84
CA THR A 214 -8.66 3.58 -14.68
C THR A 214 -8.87 4.35 -13.40
N SER A 215 -9.26 3.65 -12.34
CA SER A 215 -9.38 4.22 -11.00
C SER A 215 -8.88 3.25 -9.94
N ILE A 216 -8.22 3.81 -8.92
CA ILE A 216 -7.90 3.05 -7.70
C ILE A 216 -9.21 2.86 -6.94
N VAL A 217 -9.58 1.60 -6.73
CA VAL A 217 -10.77 1.23 -5.96
C VAL A 217 -10.37 0.78 -4.57
N ARG A 218 -11.38 0.53 -3.72
CA ARG A 218 -11.14 0.10 -2.35
C ARG A 218 -10.29 -1.15 -2.29
N ASN A 219 -9.38 -1.16 -1.33
CA ASN A 219 -8.55 -2.31 -1.07
C ASN A 219 -9.39 -3.44 -0.46
N LYS A 220 -9.46 -4.57 -1.17
CA LYS A 220 -10.24 -5.74 -0.77
C LYS A 220 -9.37 -6.85 -0.15
N SER A 221 -8.10 -6.57 0.11
CA SER A 221 -7.23 -7.52 0.81
C SER A 221 -7.69 -7.69 2.25
N ARG A 222 -7.60 -8.92 2.73
CA ARG A 222 -8.05 -9.34 4.06
C ARG A 222 -6.85 -9.60 4.93
N LYS A 223 -7.09 -9.80 6.22
CA LYS A 223 -6.07 -10.30 7.14
C LYS A 223 -5.41 -11.57 6.57
N SER A 224 -4.09 -11.61 6.66
CA SER A 224 -3.23 -12.69 6.16
C SER A 224 -3.23 -12.88 4.64
N ASP A 225 -3.89 -12.03 3.83
CA ASP A 225 -3.64 -12.03 2.39
C ASP A 225 -2.18 -11.70 2.11
N TYR A 226 -1.59 -12.38 1.13
CA TYR A 226 -0.15 -12.31 0.90
C TYR A 226 0.22 -12.34 -0.57
N ILE A 227 1.46 -11.93 -0.83
CA ILE A 227 2.16 -12.15 -2.10
C ILE A 227 3.53 -12.74 -1.75
N GLU A 228 3.89 -13.82 -2.42
CA GLU A 228 5.17 -14.51 -2.31
C GLU A 228 6.00 -14.30 -3.57
N PHE A 229 7.27 -13.96 -3.39
CA PHE A 229 8.24 -13.86 -4.47
C PHE A 229 9.39 -14.83 -4.23
N VAL A 230 9.86 -15.49 -5.28
CA VAL A 230 11.14 -16.22 -5.27
C VAL A 230 12.23 -15.36 -5.92
N ALA A 231 13.38 -15.25 -5.26
CA ALA A 231 14.53 -14.54 -5.79
C ALA A 231 15.22 -15.39 -6.87
N LEU A 232 15.28 -14.91 -8.12
CA LEU A 232 15.92 -15.64 -9.23
C LEU A 232 17.42 -15.34 -9.35
N MET A 233 17.86 -14.30 -8.64
CA MET A 233 19.24 -13.96 -8.34
C MET A 233 19.32 -13.36 -6.93
N ASP A 234 20.52 -12.99 -6.49
CA ASP A 234 20.69 -12.22 -5.26
C ASP A 234 20.12 -10.80 -5.44
N VAL A 235 19.12 -10.42 -4.64
CA VAL A 235 18.40 -9.15 -4.77
C VAL A 235 18.26 -8.42 -3.44
N LEU A 236 18.18 -7.09 -3.50
CA LEU A 236 17.72 -6.24 -2.41
C LEU A 236 16.27 -5.90 -2.69
N ALA A 237 15.36 -6.47 -1.91
CA ALA A 237 13.92 -6.22 -1.99
C ALA A 237 13.55 -5.13 -0.97
N VAL A 238 12.84 -4.09 -1.41
CA VAL A 238 12.52 -2.93 -0.59
C VAL A 238 11.01 -2.69 -0.58
N PRO A 239 10.24 -3.43 0.25
CA PRO A 239 8.83 -3.13 0.49
C PRO A 239 8.66 -1.94 1.45
N ASN A 240 7.57 -1.20 1.30
CA ASN A 240 7.09 -0.26 2.31
C ASN A 240 5.58 -0.31 2.51
N VAL A 241 5.13 0.18 3.67
CA VAL A 241 3.72 0.50 3.90
C VAL A 241 3.41 1.79 3.14
N CYS A 242 2.46 1.73 2.20
CA CYS A 242 2.06 2.92 1.45
C CYS A 242 1.54 4.02 2.39
N GLY A 243 1.95 5.27 2.15
CA GLY A 243 1.58 6.42 2.96
C GLY A 243 0.19 7.00 2.68
N ASP A 244 -0.55 6.42 1.73
CA ASP A 244 -1.85 6.94 1.30
C ASP A 244 -3.00 6.57 2.26
N ASP A 245 -3.36 7.53 3.10
CA ASP A 245 -4.54 7.51 3.97
C ASP A 245 -5.62 8.51 3.53
N LEU A 246 -5.44 9.17 2.39
CA LEU A 246 -6.41 10.09 1.79
C LEU A 246 -7.18 9.42 0.66
N GLY A 247 -6.66 8.31 0.12
CA GLY A 247 -7.26 7.53 -0.94
C GLY A 247 -7.79 6.15 -0.53
N LYS A 248 -8.45 5.51 -1.50
CA LYS A 248 -9.06 4.18 -1.37
C LYS A 248 -8.02 3.05 -1.39
N SER A 249 -6.77 3.33 -1.78
CA SER A 249 -5.69 2.34 -1.90
C SER A 249 -5.39 1.61 -0.58
N SER A 250 -5.55 2.29 0.57
CA SER A 250 -5.42 1.72 1.92
C SER A 250 -6.69 1.93 2.77
N ASN A 251 -7.83 2.18 2.11
CA ASN A 251 -9.12 2.47 2.75
C ASN A 251 -9.01 3.58 3.82
N PHE A 252 -8.37 4.69 3.45
CA PHE A 252 -8.22 5.89 4.29
C PHE A 252 -7.57 5.65 5.66
N TRP A 253 -6.69 4.65 5.76
CA TRP A 253 -6.00 4.31 7.00
C TRP A 253 -4.70 3.55 6.74
N LEU A 254 -3.74 3.69 7.65
CA LEU A 254 -2.45 3.03 7.57
C LEU A 254 -2.38 1.88 8.57
N ARG A 255 -1.92 0.72 8.11
CA ARG A 255 -1.76 -0.51 8.89
C ARG A 255 -0.39 -1.13 8.60
N PRO A 256 0.20 -1.87 9.54
CA PRO A 256 1.48 -2.52 9.30
C PRO A 256 1.40 -3.62 8.24
N LEU A 257 2.50 -3.85 7.53
CA LEU A 257 2.70 -5.05 6.70
C LEU A 257 3.74 -5.94 7.36
N LYS A 258 3.63 -7.25 7.18
CA LYS A 258 4.63 -8.21 7.67
C LYS A 258 5.39 -8.82 6.51
N ALA A 259 6.72 -8.84 6.61
CA ALA A 259 7.61 -9.43 5.62
C ALA A 259 8.36 -10.62 6.23
N LEU A 260 8.37 -11.75 5.52
CA LEU A 260 9.05 -12.98 5.95
C LEU A 260 10.04 -13.42 4.88
N VAL A 261 11.28 -13.69 5.29
CA VAL A 261 12.28 -14.37 4.46
C VAL A 261 12.26 -15.84 4.83
N MET A 262 12.16 -16.72 3.83
CA MET A 262 11.98 -18.15 4.04
C MET A 262 12.91 -18.97 3.16
N ALA A 263 13.26 -20.17 3.62
CA ALA A 263 13.95 -21.15 2.81
C ALA A 263 12.97 -21.76 1.78
N PRO A 264 13.42 -22.07 0.55
CA PRO A 264 12.57 -22.73 -0.43
C PRO A 264 12.38 -24.21 -0.10
N ARG A 265 11.21 -24.75 -0.48
CA ARG A 265 11.01 -26.20 -0.60
C ARG A 265 11.51 -26.68 -1.97
N SER A 266 11.55 -28.00 -2.14
CA SER A 266 11.89 -28.61 -3.43
C SER A 266 10.93 -28.15 -4.54
N GLU A 267 9.63 -28.12 -4.26
CA GLU A 267 8.59 -27.71 -5.23
C GLU A 267 8.72 -26.24 -5.62
N ASP A 268 9.08 -25.37 -4.67
CA ASP A 268 9.30 -23.95 -4.94
C ASP A 268 10.51 -23.76 -5.86
N THR A 269 11.54 -24.58 -5.67
CA THR A 269 12.76 -24.58 -6.50
C THR A 269 12.46 -25.07 -7.91
N GLU A 270 11.68 -26.14 -8.06
CA GLU A 270 11.25 -26.67 -9.36
C GLU A 270 10.41 -25.63 -10.11
N GLN A 271 9.42 -25.02 -9.45
CA GLN A 271 8.59 -23.96 -10.03
C GLN A 271 9.44 -22.74 -10.45
N ALA A 272 10.40 -22.33 -9.61
CA ALA A 272 11.31 -21.24 -9.94
C ALA A 272 12.20 -21.57 -11.15
N MET A 273 12.67 -22.82 -11.27
CA MET A 273 13.43 -23.28 -12.43
C MET A 273 12.59 -23.24 -13.71
N GLU A 274 11.35 -23.72 -13.67
CA GLU A 274 10.43 -23.70 -14.82
C GLU A 274 10.15 -22.26 -15.30
N ILE A 275 9.82 -21.36 -14.37
CA ILE A 275 9.64 -19.93 -14.67
C ILE A 275 10.91 -19.35 -15.29
N ASN A 276 12.07 -19.70 -14.74
CA ASN A 276 13.34 -19.14 -15.19
C ASN A 276 13.79 -19.68 -16.56
N GLU A 277 13.60 -20.97 -16.84
CA GLU A 277 13.98 -21.59 -18.13
C GLU A 277 13.19 -20.99 -19.30
N THR A 278 11.91 -20.69 -19.11
CA THR A 278 11.09 -20.04 -20.14
C THR A 278 11.49 -18.59 -20.40
N ALA A 279 12.10 -17.92 -19.42
CA ALA A 279 12.44 -16.49 -19.46
C ALA A 279 13.82 -16.18 -20.07
N TYR A 280 14.75 -17.15 -20.09
CA TYR A 280 16.12 -16.94 -20.53
C TYR A 280 16.25 -16.80 -22.06
N LYS A 281 15.95 -15.60 -22.57
CA LYS A 281 16.46 -15.07 -23.86
C LYS A 281 17.05 -13.66 -23.72
N SER A 282 17.34 -13.26 -22.49
CA SER A 282 17.96 -11.97 -22.20
C SER A 282 19.44 -11.99 -22.56
N VAL A 283 19.89 -10.97 -23.28
CA VAL A 283 21.29 -10.82 -23.73
C VAL A 283 21.70 -9.38 -23.46
N LEU A 284 22.71 -9.16 -22.62
CA LEU A 284 23.45 -7.89 -22.66
C LEU A 284 23.94 -7.72 -24.10
N PRO A 285 23.64 -6.62 -24.80
CA PRO A 285 24.19 -6.42 -26.13
C PRO A 285 25.72 -6.49 -26.02
N PRO A 286 26.41 -7.26 -26.88
CA PRO A 286 27.83 -7.61 -26.72
C PRO A 286 28.81 -6.43 -26.75
N ARG A 287 28.32 -5.19 -26.83
CA ARG A 287 29.11 -3.95 -26.92
C ARG A 287 29.10 -3.10 -25.65
N TYR A 288 28.26 -3.42 -24.65
CA TYR A 288 28.19 -2.62 -23.41
C TYR A 288 28.78 -3.41 -22.24
N GLU A 289 29.94 -2.98 -21.77
CA GLU A 289 30.43 -3.36 -20.45
C GLU A 289 29.69 -2.52 -19.40
N ALA A 290 28.87 -3.17 -18.58
CA ALA A 290 28.25 -2.54 -17.42
C ALA A 290 29.03 -2.95 -16.18
N PRO A 291 29.86 -2.07 -15.59
CA PRO A 291 30.63 -2.42 -14.41
C PRO A 291 29.71 -2.83 -13.27
N GLU A 292 30.14 -3.82 -12.49
CA GLU A 292 29.47 -4.20 -11.26
C GLU A 292 29.70 -3.11 -10.20
N ASP A 293 28.62 -2.63 -9.61
CA ASP A 293 28.63 -1.69 -8.48
C ASP A 293 27.79 -2.30 -7.36
N PRO A 294 28.38 -3.20 -6.54
CA PRO A 294 27.65 -3.97 -5.56
C PRO A 294 27.07 -3.08 -4.47
N ILE A 295 25.90 -3.49 -4.01
CA ILE A 295 25.19 -2.87 -2.90
C ILE A 295 25.84 -3.34 -1.60
N ILE A 296 26.24 -2.39 -0.75
CA ILE A 296 26.92 -2.66 0.53
C ILE A 296 26.10 -2.03 1.65
N LYS A 297 25.79 -2.84 2.66
CA LYS A 297 25.09 -2.40 3.86
C LYS A 297 26.02 -1.54 4.74
N ASP A 298 25.54 -0.39 5.18
CA ASP A 298 26.12 0.38 6.27
C ASP A 298 25.51 -0.08 7.60
N GLU A 299 26.23 -0.92 8.32
CA GLU A 299 25.80 -1.48 9.62
C GLU A 299 25.57 -0.42 10.72
N LYS A 300 26.00 0.82 10.50
CA LYS A 300 25.80 1.94 11.45
C LYS A 300 24.62 2.82 11.08
N TYR A 301 24.02 2.62 9.92
CA TYR A 301 22.92 3.44 9.46
C TYR A 301 21.67 3.17 10.29
N ILE A 302 21.00 4.23 10.74
CA ILE A 302 19.72 4.16 11.44
C ILE A 302 18.73 4.99 10.64
N PRO A 303 17.69 4.37 10.05
CA PRO A 303 16.70 5.09 9.26
C PRO A 303 15.98 6.18 10.07
N SER A 304 15.75 7.32 9.43
CA SER A 304 15.02 8.47 9.96
C SER A 304 13.94 8.92 8.98
N TYR A 305 12.76 8.32 9.08
CA TYR A 305 11.64 8.61 8.19
C TYR A 305 11.07 10.02 8.41
N PRO A 306 10.95 10.87 7.37
CA PRO A 306 10.62 12.30 7.52
C PRO A 306 9.32 12.62 8.26
N HIS A 307 8.31 11.76 8.12
CA HIS A 307 6.94 12.04 8.58
C HIS A 307 6.56 11.29 9.87
N LEU A 308 7.52 10.67 10.57
CA LEU A 308 7.27 9.99 11.83
C LEU A 308 7.54 10.89 13.05
N PRO A 309 6.79 10.71 14.16
CA PRO A 309 5.71 9.74 14.34
C PRO A 309 4.37 10.22 13.75
N ILE A 310 3.60 9.29 13.18
CA ILE A 310 2.22 9.54 12.78
C ILE A 310 1.35 9.58 14.04
N ARG A 311 0.83 10.77 14.37
CA ARG A 311 -0.04 10.98 15.52
C ARG A 311 -1.50 10.75 15.14
N ILE A 312 -2.22 10.03 16.01
CA ILE A 312 -3.65 9.79 15.90
C ILE A 312 -4.38 10.61 16.96
N GLU A 313 -5.45 11.28 16.55
CA GLU A 313 -6.34 12.06 17.39
C GLU A 313 -7.78 11.56 17.22
N ASN A 314 -8.53 11.47 18.32
CA ASN A 314 -9.93 11.07 18.29
C ASN A 314 -10.81 12.31 18.31
N THR A 315 -11.59 12.50 17.25
CA THR A 315 -12.61 13.54 17.20
C THR A 315 -13.94 12.95 17.66
N ARG A 316 -14.43 13.41 18.82
CA ARG A 316 -15.73 12.99 19.35
C ARG A 316 -16.87 13.69 18.62
N VAL A 317 -17.81 12.90 18.11
CA VAL A 317 -19.01 13.40 17.43
C VAL A 317 -20.25 12.89 18.13
N GLU A 318 -21.19 13.79 18.40
CA GLU A 318 -22.49 13.47 19.00
C GLU A 318 -23.54 13.29 17.90
N LEU A 319 -24.24 12.16 17.91
CA LEU A 319 -25.29 11.86 16.93
C LEU A 319 -26.66 11.92 17.61
N ASN A 320 -27.60 12.63 16.97
CA ASN A 320 -29.02 12.48 17.27
C ASN A 320 -29.58 11.17 16.69
N SER A 321 -30.82 10.81 17.04
CA SER A 321 -31.44 9.55 16.61
C SER A 321 -31.49 9.38 15.08
N THR A 322 -31.83 10.44 14.34
CA THR A 322 -31.87 10.41 12.87
C THR A 322 -30.48 10.20 12.26
N GLN A 323 -29.45 10.87 12.81
CA GLN A 323 -28.06 10.70 12.37
C GLN A 323 -27.54 9.30 12.69
N ARG A 324 -27.93 8.73 13.83
CA ARG A 324 -27.58 7.35 14.18
C ARG A 324 -28.19 6.37 13.18
N GLU A 325 -29.48 6.50 12.88
CA GLU A 325 -30.13 5.67 11.85
C GLU A 325 -29.45 5.81 10.49
N LYS A 326 -29.13 7.04 10.09
CA LYS A 326 -28.38 7.31 8.85
C LYS A 326 -27.02 6.63 8.84
N PHE A 327 -26.27 6.70 9.94
CA PHE A 327 -24.98 6.05 10.09
C PHE A 327 -25.07 4.54 9.91
N GLU A 328 -26.03 3.88 10.57
CA GLU A 328 -26.27 2.44 10.39
C GLU A 328 -26.65 2.09 8.94
N GLN A 329 -27.34 2.99 8.22
CA GLN A 329 -27.72 2.76 6.82
C GLN A 329 -26.56 2.86 5.84
N VAL A 330 -25.59 3.75 6.09
CA VAL A 330 -24.52 4.06 5.12
C VAL A 330 -23.17 3.45 5.47
N ARG A 331 -22.95 3.01 6.71
CA ARG A 331 -21.67 2.43 7.12
C ARG A 331 -21.38 1.12 6.39
N ASN A 332 -20.13 0.93 5.99
CA ASN A 332 -19.70 -0.31 5.35
C ASN A 332 -19.39 -1.39 6.41
N TYR A 333 -20.38 -2.21 6.74
CA TYR A 333 -20.22 -3.34 7.67
C TYR A 333 -19.21 -4.38 7.17
N SER A 334 -19.10 -4.60 5.87
CA SER A 334 -18.21 -5.62 5.32
C SER A 334 -16.74 -5.27 5.54
N LEU A 335 -16.40 -3.98 5.55
CA LEU A 335 -15.04 -3.50 5.83
C LEU A 335 -14.75 -3.33 7.31
N TYR A 336 -15.72 -2.81 8.07
CA TYR A 336 -15.43 -2.28 9.41
C TYR A 336 -16.12 -3.04 10.54
N GLY A 337 -17.08 -3.92 10.26
CA GLY A 337 -17.86 -4.64 11.27
C GLY A 337 -18.42 -3.69 12.33
N ASP A 338 -18.04 -3.94 13.59
CA ASP A 338 -18.46 -3.14 14.75
C ASP A 338 -17.58 -1.90 15.01
N ASN A 339 -16.53 -1.65 14.21
CA ASN A 339 -15.67 -0.48 14.38
C ASN A 339 -16.32 0.79 13.84
N GLU A 340 -17.17 1.41 14.67
CA GLU A 340 -17.92 2.61 14.30
C GLU A 340 -17.02 3.81 13.97
N GLY A 341 -15.90 3.97 14.67
CA GLY A 341 -14.96 5.07 14.43
C GLY A 341 -14.29 4.99 13.06
N ALA A 342 -13.81 3.80 12.67
CA ALA A 342 -13.24 3.58 11.34
C ALA A 342 -14.29 3.75 10.23
N ALA A 343 -15.51 3.27 10.45
CA ALA A 343 -16.60 3.45 9.51
C ALA A 343 -17.00 4.94 9.35
N MET A 344 -16.99 5.72 10.43
CA MET A 344 -17.26 7.15 10.36
C MET A 344 -16.14 7.90 9.63
N ARG A 345 -14.86 7.54 9.87
CA ARG A 345 -13.74 8.07 9.09
C ARG A 345 -13.91 7.76 7.61
N ASP A 346 -14.29 6.53 7.27
CA ASP A 346 -14.50 6.13 5.88
C ASP A 346 -15.56 6.97 5.17
N ILE A 347 -16.68 7.23 5.86
CA ILE A 347 -17.75 8.11 5.36
C ILE A 347 -17.20 9.51 5.10
N LEU A 348 -16.46 10.08 6.07
CA LEU A 348 -15.86 11.42 5.96
C LEU A 348 -14.89 11.50 4.77
N MET A 349 -13.95 10.56 4.69
CA MET A 349 -12.89 10.62 3.69
C MET A 349 -13.40 10.29 2.28
N SER A 350 -14.40 9.40 2.17
CA SER A 350 -15.10 9.16 0.89
C SER A 350 -15.86 10.41 0.43
N TRP A 351 -16.56 11.07 1.35
CA TRP A 351 -17.27 12.32 1.06
C TRP A 351 -16.33 13.43 0.61
N LEU A 352 -15.15 13.52 1.23
CA LEU A 352 -14.09 14.45 0.85
C LEU A 352 -13.59 14.13 -0.56
N SER A 353 -13.27 12.87 -0.82
CA SER A 353 -12.77 12.39 -2.10
C SER A 353 -13.68 12.68 -3.29
N GLU A 354 -15.00 12.72 -3.12
CA GLU A 354 -15.95 13.06 -4.19
C GLU A 354 -16.00 14.56 -4.52
N ARG A 355 -15.44 15.42 -3.66
CA ARG A 355 -15.46 16.88 -3.79
C ARG A 355 -14.12 17.46 -4.22
N MET A 356 -13.14 16.60 -4.41
CA MET A 356 -11.83 16.95 -4.87
C MET A 356 -11.77 16.61 -6.35
N ASP A 357 -11.68 17.64 -7.19
CA ASP A 357 -11.53 17.48 -8.63
C ASP A 357 -10.10 16.97 -8.91
N TRP A 358 -9.98 15.71 -9.32
CA TRP A 358 -8.73 15.13 -9.83
C TRP A 358 -8.90 14.45 -11.18
#